data_AF-A0A6P0H301-F1
#
_entry.id   AF-A0A6P0H301-F1
#
_cell.length_a   1.000
_cell.length_b   1.000
_cell.length_c   1.000
_cell.angle_alpha   90.00
_cell.angle_beta   90.00
_cell.angle_gamma   90.00
#
_symmetry.space_group_name_H-M   'P 1'
#
loop_
_entity.id
_entity.type
_entity.pdbx_description
1 polymer ?
#
loop_
_entity_poly.entity_id
_entity_poly.type
_entity_poly.pdbx_seq_one_letter_code
_entity_poly.pdbx_strand_id
1 'polypeptide(L)'
;MTTATQTAAALSADELRSSYVETLVRALGVGLDKTTPGHLLGTASVILDAVGHPDVASGTVAQIVRGLAAWDRPETSGGALAIATLADDADLRRWARRDLAVRGFTVPRWLTGLHLATPDARAVELEGPFRDLDDVIIGVTTPSGHALTAAVRLDNELAPRAVDSALFERPVEEVLSHLSAAQDPDVRIRDVDPADARARLDAALAEVRLDAVLPADSTWPAHRRIVRWMLSRFPSGGDARAPGRPDDVDIEEVAAHFLASPWGRPWTRPSLRALVCEVLESGLGNGLGDPLLWAPHHVRRLLDPGLGGVDLESWDIDRMPELLRDLIRYGHGERALRPGLTDASLRAVDRWAPAFLTAVREWGDEVSA
;
A
#
# COMPACT_ATOMS: atom_id res chain seq x y z
N MET A 1 15.63 3.77 53.26
CA MET A 1 14.88 3.34 52.05
C MET A 1 15.51 4.04 50.87
N THR A 2 16.25 3.28 50.09
CA THR A 2 17.14 3.72 49.01
C THR A 2 16.35 3.71 47.71
N THR A 3 16.07 4.86 47.13
CA THR A 3 15.56 4.96 45.75
C THR A 3 16.71 5.37 44.85
N ALA A 4 17.36 4.36 44.27
CA ALA A 4 18.31 4.54 43.19
C ALA A 4 17.54 4.86 41.91
N THR A 5 17.51 6.12 41.53
CA THR A 5 17.13 6.54 40.18
C THR A 5 18.28 6.14 39.26
N GLN A 6 18.10 5.02 38.56
CA GLN A 6 19.06 4.51 37.58
C GLN A 6 18.92 5.36 36.31
N THR A 7 19.77 6.39 36.18
CA THR A 7 19.94 7.16 34.96
C THR A 7 20.51 6.23 33.89
N ALA A 8 19.70 5.84 32.91
CA ALA A 8 20.21 5.11 31.74
C ALA A 8 21.17 6.05 30.98
N ALA A 9 22.47 5.77 31.05
CA ALA A 9 23.48 6.51 30.30
C ALA A 9 23.21 6.32 28.80
N ALA A 10 23.21 7.42 28.04
CA ALA A 10 23.11 7.37 26.58
C ALA A 10 24.34 6.63 26.03
N LEU A 11 24.10 5.55 25.28
CA LEU A 11 25.14 4.75 24.65
C LEU A 11 25.95 5.62 23.68
N SER A 12 27.27 5.44 23.69
CA SER A 12 28.18 6.03 22.70
C SER A 12 27.87 5.48 21.29
N ALA A 13 28.32 6.20 20.25
CA ALA A 13 28.10 5.77 18.87
C ALA A 13 28.68 4.38 18.55
N ASP A 14 29.79 4.00 19.20
CA ASP A 14 30.42 2.68 19.04
C ASP A 14 29.64 1.58 19.78
N GLU A 15 29.07 1.89 20.95
CA GLU A 15 28.17 0.97 21.68
C GLU A 15 26.85 0.77 20.94
N LEU A 16 26.29 1.84 20.36
CA LEU A 16 25.12 1.75 19.48
C LEU A 16 25.40 0.89 18.24
N ARG A 17 26.56 1.08 17.60
CA ARG A 17 26.98 0.27 16.45
C ARG A 17 27.15 -1.20 16.84
N SER A 18 27.80 -1.48 17.96
CA SER A 18 28.03 -2.86 18.44
C SER A 18 26.71 -3.56 18.79
N SER A 19 25.83 -2.87 19.52
CA SER A 19 24.48 -3.37 19.86
C SER A 19 23.62 -3.64 18.62
N TYR A 20 23.69 -2.76 17.63
CA TYR A 20 23.02 -2.95 16.34
C TYR A 20 23.55 -4.18 15.61
N VAL A 21 24.87 -4.33 15.53
CA VAL A 21 25.54 -5.49 14.90
C VAL A 21 25.11 -6.79 15.57
N GLU A 22 25.16 -6.89 16.90
CA GLU A 22 24.75 -8.10 17.62
C GLU A 22 23.27 -8.42 17.40
N THR A 23 22.41 -7.41 17.41
CA THR A 23 20.98 -7.57 17.15
C THR A 23 20.73 -8.08 15.74
N LEU A 24 21.48 -7.57 14.75
CA LEU A 24 21.41 -7.99 13.37
C LEU A 24 21.86 -9.45 13.18
N VAL A 25 23.03 -9.83 13.72
CA VAL A 25 23.51 -11.22 13.65
C VAL A 25 22.49 -12.17 14.26
N ARG A 26 21.94 -11.82 15.42
CA ARG A 26 20.94 -12.62 16.12
C ARG A 26 19.66 -12.76 15.28
N ALA A 27 19.16 -11.69 14.68
CA ALA A 27 17.96 -11.74 13.84
C ALA A 27 18.16 -12.64 12.61
N LEU A 28 19.33 -12.54 11.96
CA LEU A 28 19.70 -13.41 10.85
C LEU A 28 19.84 -14.87 11.27
N GLY A 29 20.43 -15.14 12.44
CA GLY A 29 20.56 -16.48 12.99
C GLY A 29 19.23 -17.12 13.31
N VAL A 30 18.34 -16.40 14.00
CA VAL A 30 16.97 -16.86 14.26
C VAL A 30 16.26 -17.19 12.95
N GLY A 31 16.41 -16.37 11.91
CA GLY A 31 15.83 -16.61 10.60
C GLY A 31 16.42 -17.83 9.88
N LEU A 32 17.74 -18.04 9.97
CA LEU A 32 18.42 -19.17 9.34
C LEU A 32 18.06 -20.52 9.98
N ASP A 33 17.80 -20.52 11.28
CA ASP A 33 17.39 -21.71 12.05
C ASP A 33 15.92 -22.10 11.80
N LYS A 34 15.12 -21.23 11.17
CA LYS A 34 13.73 -21.57 10.82
C LYS A 34 13.68 -22.53 9.63
N THR A 35 12.72 -23.43 9.71
CA THR A 35 12.37 -24.33 8.61
C THR A 35 11.64 -23.60 7.49
N THR A 36 11.20 -22.35 7.72
CA THR A 36 10.41 -21.56 6.78
C THR A 36 11.10 -20.22 6.44
N PRO A 37 10.89 -19.66 5.22
CA PRO A 37 11.70 -18.53 4.73
C PRO A 37 11.44 -17.17 5.40
N GLY A 38 10.23 -16.93 5.88
CA GLY A 38 9.65 -15.61 6.15
C GLY A 38 10.45 -14.75 7.12
N HIS A 39 10.94 -15.32 8.22
CA HIS A 39 11.71 -14.56 9.22
C HIS A 39 13.04 -14.04 8.66
N LEU A 40 13.76 -14.87 7.89
CA LEU A 40 15.01 -14.44 7.26
C LEU A 40 14.73 -13.42 6.16
N LEU A 41 13.70 -13.64 5.33
CA LEU A 41 13.35 -12.73 4.24
C LEU A 41 12.86 -11.38 4.75
N GLY A 42 12.08 -11.34 5.84
CA GLY A 42 11.67 -10.10 6.50
C GLY A 42 12.88 -9.30 6.98
N THR A 43 13.81 -9.97 7.67
CA THR A 43 15.06 -9.34 8.12
C THR A 43 15.88 -8.80 6.94
N ALA A 44 16.08 -9.60 5.90
CA ALA A 44 16.79 -9.21 4.69
C ALA A 44 16.12 -8.04 3.94
N SER A 45 14.79 -8.01 3.90
CA SER A 45 14.02 -6.94 3.28
C SER A 45 14.18 -5.63 4.01
N VAL A 46 14.11 -5.61 5.35
CA VAL A 46 14.34 -4.38 6.14
C VAL A 46 15.73 -3.80 5.85
N ILE A 47 16.78 -4.63 5.83
CA ILE A 47 18.15 -4.18 5.54
C ILE A 47 18.22 -3.59 4.12
N LEU A 48 17.66 -4.29 3.13
CA LEU A 48 17.70 -3.87 1.73
C LEU A 48 16.84 -2.63 1.48
N ASP A 49 15.74 -2.47 2.21
CA ASP A 49 14.85 -1.33 2.08
C ASP A 49 15.45 -0.04 2.65
N ALA A 50 16.15 -0.14 3.79
CA ALA A 50 16.87 0.95 4.42
C ALA A 50 17.95 1.58 3.50
N VAL A 51 18.50 0.80 2.57
CA VAL A 51 19.57 1.25 1.66
C VAL A 51 19.12 1.45 0.22
N GLY A 52 17.84 1.22 -0.07
CA GLY A 52 17.27 1.38 -1.39
C GLY A 52 16.57 2.72 -1.61
N HIS A 53 17.01 3.78 -0.91
CA HIS A 53 16.60 5.16 -1.16
C HIS A 53 17.24 5.67 -2.47
N PRO A 54 16.55 6.45 -3.31
CA PRO A 54 17.10 6.95 -4.59
C PRO A 54 18.41 7.74 -4.43
N ASP A 55 18.64 8.35 -3.28
CA ASP A 55 19.86 9.10 -2.96
C ASP A 55 21.05 8.22 -2.54
N VAL A 56 20.86 6.90 -2.41
CA VAL A 56 21.93 5.98 -2.02
C VAL A 56 22.76 5.62 -3.27
N ALA A 57 24.08 5.70 -3.11
CA ALA A 57 25.03 5.45 -4.19
C ALA A 57 24.84 4.08 -4.87
N SER A 58 25.07 4.05 -6.18
CA SER A 58 25.11 2.79 -6.93
C SER A 58 26.15 1.83 -6.32
N GLY A 59 25.75 0.58 -6.10
CA GLY A 59 26.62 -0.46 -5.54
C GLY A 59 26.56 -0.64 -4.02
N THR A 60 25.77 0.15 -3.29
CA THR A 60 25.61 0.00 -1.83
C THR A 60 25.07 -1.38 -1.43
N VAL A 61 24.14 -1.97 -2.19
CA VAL A 61 23.66 -3.34 -1.93
C VAL A 61 24.80 -4.36 -1.96
N ALA A 62 25.69 -4.26 -2.95
CA ALA A 62 26.84 -5.14 -3.06
C ALA A 62 27.84 -4.92 -1.92
N GLN A 63 28.00 -3.68 -1.43
CA GLN A 63 28.82 -3.39 -0.25
C GLN A 63 28.25 -4.04 1.02
N ILE A 64 26.93 -3.99 1.23
CA ILE A 64 26.28 -4.63 2.39
C ILE A 64 26.43 -6.14 2.33
N VAL A 65 26.13 -6.75 1.18
CA VAL A 65 26.24 -8.19 0.99
C VAL A 65 27.67 -8.67 1.28
N ARG A 66 28.68 -7.95 0.77
CA ARG A 66 30.09 -8.27 1.05
C ARG A 66 30.47 -7.99 2.50
N GLY A 67 29.96 -6.92 3.10
CA GLY A 67 30.21 -6.57 4.49
C GLY A 67 29.67 -7.60 5.47
N LEU A 68 28.45 -8.11 5.25
CA LEU A 68 27.86 -9.18 6.05
C LEU A 68 28.66 -10.49 5.93
N ALA A 69 29.02 -10.88 4.70
CA ALA A 69 29.83 -12.07 4.47
C ALA A 69 31.23 -11.97 5.11
N ALA A 70 31.80 -10.76 5.22
CA ALA A 70 33.11 -10.53 5.83
C ALA A 70 33.15 -10.85 7.33
N TRP A 71 32.00 -10.95 8.01
CA TRP A 71 31.95 -11.33 9.43
C TRP A 71 32.21 -12.83 9.66
N ASP A 72 32.31 -13.63 8.59
CA ASP A 72 32.71 -15.03 8.62
C ASP A 72 31.85 -15.90 9.55
N ARG A 73 30.54 -15.70 9.47
CA ARG A 73 29.54 -16.46 10.23
C ARG A 73 28.47 -17.03 9.30
N PRO A 74 27.90 -18.22 9.61
CA PRO A 74 26.86 -18.82 8.78
C PRO A 74 25.61 -17.92 8.70
N GLU A 75 25.22 -17.26 9.78
CA GLU A 75 24.05 -16.39 9.86
C GLU A 75 24.18 -15.18 8.92
N THR A 76 25.35 -14.54 8.93
CA THR A 76 25.59 -13.32 8.13
C THR A 76 25.80 -13.66 6.66
N SER A 77 26.40 -14.80 6.36
CA SER A 77 26.57 -15.31 5.00
C SER A 77 25.23 -15.79 4.40
N GLY A 78 24.38 -16.42 5.22
CA GLY A 78 23.00 -16.75 4.86
C GLY A 78 22.18 -15.49 4.59
N GLY A 79 22.28 -14.48 5.47
CA GLY A 79 21.67 -13.16 5.26
C GLY A 79 22.16 -12.47 3.98
N ALA A 80 23.45 -12.54 3.68
CA ALA A 80 24.04 -12.01 2.45
C ALA A 80 23.45 -12.68 1.20
N LEU A 81 23.24 -14.00 1.22
CA LEU A 81 22.57 -14.72 0.13
C LEU A 81 21.09 -14.34 0.00
N ALA A 82 20.38 -14.17 1.12
CA ALA A 82 18.98 -13.72 1.12
C ALA A 82 18.85 -12.32 0.50
N ILE A 83 19.65 -11.36 0.94
CA ILE A 83 19.66 -9.98 0.40
C ILE A 83 20.01 -9.99 -1.09
N ALA A 84 21.04 -10.72 -1.50
CA ALA A 84 21.42 -10.83 -2.91
C ALA A 84 20.30 -11.44 -3.78
N THR A 85 19.49 -12.33 -3.21
CA THR A 85 18.35 -12.92 -3.89
C THR A 85 17.17 -11.95 -3.98
N LEU A 86 16.84 -11.23 -2.89
CA LEU A 86 15.77 -10.23 -2.88
C LEU A 86 16.10 -8.98 -3.73
N ALA A 87 17.38 -8.66 -3.90
CA ALA A 87 17.84 -7.61 -4.81
C ALA A 87 17.72 -8.01 -6.30
N ASP A 88 17.35 -9.26 -6.58
CA ASP A 88 17.29 -9.88 -7.91
C ASP A 88 18.58 -9.73 -8.74
N ASP A 89 19.73 -9.61 -8.07
CA ASP A 89 21.05 -9.49 -8.71
C ASP A 89 21.67 -10.89 -8.88
N ALA A 90 21.70 -11.37 -10.13
CA ALA A 90 22.19 -12.70 -10.45
C ALA A 90 23.69 -12.89 -10.17
N ASP A 91 24.51 -11.86 -10.37
CA ASP A 91 25.95 -11.94 -10.18
C ASP A 91 26.32 -11.84 -8.70
N LEU A 92 25.65 -10.96 -7.95
CA LEU A 92 25.82 -10.86 -6.51
C LEU A 92 25.34 -12.12 -5.80
N ARG A 93 24.22 -12.71 -6.24
CA ARG A 93 23.75 -14.00 -5.75
C ARG A 93 24.74 -15.12 -6.06
N ARG A 94 25.27 -15.17 -7.29
CA ARG A 94 26.29 -16.17 -7.67
C ARG A 94 27.56 -16.00 -6.84
N TRP A 95 27.97 -14.77 -6.56
CA TRP A 95 29.07 -14.45 -5.66
C TRP A 95 28.83 -14.96 -4.24
N ALA A 96 27.69 -14.61 -3.62
CA ALA A 96 27.36 -15.02 -2.25
C ALA A 96 27.30 -16.55 -2.10
N ARG A 97 26.76 -17.25 -3.11
CA ARG A 97 26.75 -18.73 -3.12
C ARG A 97 28.15 -19.33 -3.17
N ARG A 98 29.07 -18.75 -3.96
CA ARG A 98 30.46 -19.22 -4.03
C ARG A 98 31.19 -18.97 -2.71
N ASP A 99 31.00 -17.79 -2.12
CA ASP A 99 31.61 -17.44 -0.83
C ASP A 99 31.17 -18.40 0.29
N LEU A 100 29.87 -18.69 0.40
CA LEU A 100 29.33 -19.72 1.31
C LEU A 100 30.01 -21.09 1.13
N ALA A 101 30.15 -21.54 -0.12
CA ALA A 101 30.75 -22.84 -0.44
C ALA A 101 32.25 -22.88 -0.09
N VAL A 102 32.99 -21.81 -0.35
CA VAL A 102 34.42 -21.72 -0.02
C VAL A 102 34.64 -21.77 1.50
N ARG A 103 33.76 -21.14 2.28
CA ARG A 103 33.80 -21.16 3.75
C ARG A 103 33.30 -22.47 4.37
N GLY A 104 32.67 -23.34 3.58
CA GLY A 104 32.05 -24.58 4.07
C GLY A 104 30.78 -24.34 4.90
N PHE A 105 30.17 -23.16 4.81
CA PHE A 105 28.92 -22.87 5.51
C PHE A 105 27.74 -23.56 4.82
N THR A 106 26.89 -24.19 5.62
CA THR A 106 25.66 -24.81 5.16
C THR A 106 24.48 -23.88 5.42
N VAL A 107 23.52 -23.86 4.50
CA VAL A 107 22.30 -23.07 4.60
C VAL A 107 21.10 -23.95 4.22
N PRO A 108 19.88 -23.62 4.68
CA PRO A 108 18.69 -24.36 4.32
C PRO A 108 18.51 -24.49 2.80
N ARG A 109 18.01 -25.65 2.35
CA ARG A 109 17.81 -25.93 0.91
C ARG A 109 16.90 -24.89 0.26
N TRP A 110 15.88 -24.43 0.98
CA TRP A 110 14.96 -23.41 0.49
C TRP A 110 15.68 -22.10 0.13
N LEU A 111 16.70 -21.71 0.89
CA LEU A 111 17.47 -20.49 0.63
C LEU A 111 18.32 -20.64 -0.63
N THR A 112 18.95 -21.80 -0.82
CA THR A 112 19.72 -22.08 -2.05
C THR A 112 18.85 -22.14 -3.30
N GLY A 113 17.60 -22.59 -3.16
CA GLY A 113 16.63 -22.73 -4.24
C GLY A 113 15.77 -21.49 -4.45
N LEU A 114 15.85 -20.48 -3.57
CA LEU A 114 14.89 -19.38 -3.50
C LEU A 114 14.70 -18.65 -4.84
N HIS A 115 15.81 -18.32 -5.52
CA HIS A 115 15.77 -17.64 -6.83
C HIS A 115 15.02 -18.39 -7.95
N LEU A 116 14.76 -19.70 -7.78
CA LEU A 116 14.00 -20.55 -8.69
C LEU A 116 12.54 -20.72 -8.26
N ALA A 117 12.05 -19.90 -7.33
CA ALA A 117 10.64 -19.92 -6.96
C ALA A 117 9.76 -19.63 -8.18
N THR A 118 8.69 -20.40 -8.30
CA THR A 118 7.71 -20.28 -9.37
C THR A 118 6.50 -19.48 -8.88
N PRO A 119 5.95 -18.56 -9.68
CA PRO A 119 4.72 -17.86 -9.32
C PRO A 119 3.55 -18.85 -9.26
N ASP A 120 2.58 -18.54 -8.41
CA ASP A 120 1.27 -19.19 -8.49
C ASP A 120 0.56 -18.78 -9.78
N ALA A 121 -0.21 -19.69 -10.37
CA ALA A 121 -1.01 -19.40 -11.55
C ALA A 121 -2.23 -18.53 -11.23
N ARG A 122 -2.64 -18.49 -9.96
CA ARG A 122 -3.78 -17.71 -9.48
C ARG A 122 -3.28 -16.46 -8.76
N ALA A 123 -3.73 -15.31 -9.25
CA ALA A 123 -3.67 -14.04 -8.54
C ALA A 123 -5.10 -13.58 -8.26
N VAL A 124 -5.31 -12.91 -7.14
CA VAL A 124 -6.64 -12.49 -6.69
C VAL A 124 -6.62 -11.05 -6.23
N GLU A 125 -7.70 -10.34 -6.49
CA GLU A 125 -7.97 -9.03 -5.92
C GLU A 125 -9.13 -9.12 -4.93
N LEU A 126 -8.94 -8.53 -3.76
CA LEU A 126 -9.98 -8.24 -2.79
C LEU A 126 -10.40 -6.80 -2.97
N GLU A 127 -11.62 -6.63 -3.43
CA GLU A 127 -12.17 -5.35 -3.84
C GLU A 127 -13.03 -4.80 -2.71
N GLY A 128 -12.62 -3.67 -2.14
CA GLY A 128 -13.42 -2.96 -1.15
C GLY A 128 -14.70 -2.36 -1.77
N PRO A 129 -15.73 -2.03 -0.98
CA PRO A 129 -16.98 -1.47 -1.49
C PRO A 129 -16.81 -0.15 -2.24
N PHE A 130 -15.81 0.64 -1.85
CA PHE A 130 -15.48 1.90 -2.49
C PHE A 130 -14.23 1.83 -3.38
N ARG A 131 -13.51 0.69 -3.34
CA ARG A 131 -12.23 0.45 -4.03
C ARG A 131 -11.17 1.53 -3.79
N ASP A 132 -11.31 2.28 -2.72
CA ASP A 132 -10.29 3.18 -2.17
C ASP A 132 -9.10 2.39 -1.64
N LEU A 133 -9.41 1.26 -1.02
CA LEU A 133 -8.47 0.26 -0.57
C LEU A 133 -8.83 -1.09 -1.19
N ASP A 134 -7.92 -1.60 -2.00
CA ASP A 134 -7.97 -2.97 -2.53
C ASP A 134 -6.77 -3.76 -1.99
N ASP A 135 -6.91 -5.07 -1.82
CA ASP A 135 -5.77 -5.96 -1.53
C ASP A 135 -5.50 -6.86 -2.75
N VAL A 136 -4.28 -6.86 -3.28
CA VAL A 136 -3.86 -7.78 -4.35
C VAL A 136 -3.05 -8.93 -3.74
N ILE A 137 -3.49 -10.16 -3.99
CA ILE A 137 -2.94 -11.39 -3.45
C ILE A 137 -2.16 -12.13 -4.54
N ILE A 138 -0.88 -12.38 -4.27
CA ILE A 138 0.04 -13.12 -5.14
C ILE A 138 0.80 -14.16 -4.33
N GLY A 139 1.16 -15.28 -4.97
CA GLY A 139 1.93 -16.35 -4.34
C GLY A 139 3.15 -16.79 -5.15
N VAL A 140 4.16 -17.31 -4.47
CA VAL A 140 5.27 -18.05 -5.07
C VAL A 140 5.55 -19.31 -4.27
N THR A 141 6.07 -20.34 -4.95
CA THR A 141 6.49 -21.59 -4.30
C THR A 141 7.94 -21.89 -4.64
N THR A 142 8.75 -22.14 -3.61
CA THR A 142 10.16 -22.54 -3.77
C THR A 142 10.27 -23.98 -4.29
N PRO A 143 11.39 -24.37 -4.93
CA PRO A 143 11.60 -25.77 -5.35
C PRO A 143 11.57 -26.80 -4.21
N SER A 144 11.77 -26.36 -2.97
CA SER A 144 11.65 -27.16 -1.76
C SER A 144 10.21 -27.31 -1.24
N GLY A 145 9.23 -26.68 -1.90
CA GLY A 145 7.82 -26.77 -1.53
C GLY A 145 7.33 -25.73 -0.51
N HIS A 146 8.19 -24.78 -0.08
CA HIS A 146 7.72 -23.68 0.77
C HIS A 146 6.98 -22.65 -0.07
N ALA A 147 5.73 -22.39 0.30
CA ALA A 147 4.89 -21.35 -0.28
C ALA A 147 5.04 -20.03 0.48
N LEU A 148 4.97 -18.92 -0.25
CA LEU A 148 4.88 -17.57 0.26
C LEU A 148 3.75 -16.85 -0.48
N THR A 149 2.79 -16.31 0.27
CA THR A 149 1.68 -15.52 -0.26
C THR A 149 1.76 -14.13 0.33
N ALA A 150 1.69 -13.10 -0.52
CA ALA A 150 1.62 -11.71 -0.10
C ALA A 150 0.22 -11.17 -0.43
N ALA A 151 -0.43 -10.57 0.54
CA ALA A 151 -1.59 -9.70 0.34
C ALA A 151 -1.10 -8.26 0.45
N VAL A 152 -1.12 -7.51 -0.64
CA VAL A 152 -0.58 -6.14 -0.70
C VAL A 152 -1.72 -5.16 -0.77
N ARG A 153 -1.79 -4.25 0.21
CA ARG A 153 -2.81 -3.22 0.27
C ARG A 153 -2.45 -2.06 -0.64
N LEU A 154 -3.36 -1.75 -1.54
CA LEU A 154 -3.30 -0.64 -2.46
C LEU A 154 -4.25 0.46 -1.99
N ASP A 155 -3.69 1.65 -1.77
CA ASP A 155 -4.42 2.90 -1.69
C ASP A 155 -4.56 3.45 -3.10
N ASN A 156 -5.79 3.50 -3.60
CA ASN A 156 -6.06 3.92 -4.97
C ASN A 156 -6.34 5.42 -5.08
N GLU A 157 -6.59 6.17 -3.99
CA GLU A 157 -7.24 7.49 -4.00
C GLU A 157 -6.74 8.45 -5.10
N LEU A 158 -5.44 8.69 -5.22
CA LEU A 158 -4.87 9.61 -6.21
C LEU A 158 -4.21 8.86 -7.37
N ALA A 159 -3.43 7.86 -7.01
CA ALA A 159 -2.85 6.87 -7.89
C ALA A 159 -2.63 5.61 -7.04
N PRO A 160 -2.73 4.40 -7.63
CA PRO A 160 -2.46 3.17 -6.91
C PRO A 160 -1.11 3.24 -6.21
N ARG A 161 -1.10 3.02 -4.90
CA ARG A 161 0.11 3.03 -4.06
C ARG A 161 0.06 1.88 -3.06
N ALA A 162 1.13 1.13 -2.97
CA ALA A 162 1.25 0.10 -1.95
C ALA A 162 1.53 0.73 -0.57
N VAL A 163 0.62 0.55 0.38
CA VAL A 163 0.67 1.20 1.70
C VAL A 163 0.88 0.22 2.86
N ASP A 164 0.50 -1.04 2.68
CA ASP A 164 0.70 -2.10 3.67
C ASP A 164 0.75 -3.47 2.99
N SER A 165 1.13 -4.50 3.74
CA SER A 165 1.04 -5.88 3.25
C SER A 165 1.04 -6.90 4.38
N ALA A 166 0.42 -8.05 4.15
CA ALA A 166 0.57 -9.23 4.97
C ALA A 166 1.32 -10.32 4.18
N LEU A 167 2.28 -10.97 4.84
CA LEU A 167 3.02 -12.11 4.28
C LEU A 167 2.64 -13.39 5.01
N PHE A 168 2.30 -14.42 4.26
CA PHE A 168 1.87 -15.72 4.77
C PHE A 168 2.79 -16.83 4.22
N GLU A 169 3.21 -17.75 5.08
CA GLU A 169 4.00 -18.93 4.70
C GLU A 169 3.11 -20.11 4.31
N ARG A 170 2.10 -19.83 3.48
CA ARG A 170 1.04 -20.75 3.07
C ARG A 170 0.68 -20.51 1.59
N PRO A 171 0.16 -21.52 0.87
CA PRO A 171 -0.32 -21.34 -0.50
C PRO A 171 -1.47 -20.33 -0.60
N VAL A 172 -1.63 -19.73 -1.78
CA VAL A 172 -2.65 -18.69 -2.03
C VAL A 172 -4.05 -19.21 -1.66
N GLU A 173 -4.38 -20.43 -2.08
CA GLU A 173 -5.70 -21.03 -1.82
C GLU A 173 -6.04 -21.16 -0.34
N GLU A 174 -5.05 -21.49 0.48
CA GLU A 174 -5.25 -21.61 1.92
C GLU A 174 -5.47 -20.24 2.55
N VAL A 175 -4.72 -19.21 2.12
CA VAL A 175 -4.91 -17.82 2.57
C VAL A 175 -6.31 -17.33 2.18
N LEU A 176 -6.72 -17.52 0.92
CA LEU A 176 -8.04 -17.13 0.42
C LEU A 176 -9.17 -17.82 1.18
N SER A 177 -9.01 -19.10 1.53
CA SER A 177 -9.98 -19.83 2.34
C SER A 177 -10.18 -19.21 3.72
N HIS A 178 -9.09 -18.76 4.36
CA HIS A 178 -9.17 -18.08 5.67
C HIS A 178 -9.81 -16.69 5.54
N LEU A 179 -9.47 -15.93 4.50
CA LEU A 179 -10.03 -14.60 4.25
C LEU A 179 -11.53 -14.67 3.91
N SER A 180 -11.94 -15.67 3.12
CA SER A 180 -13.35 -15.92 2.79
C SER A 180 -14.18 -16.31 4.02
N ALA A 181 -13.60 -17.06 4.97
CA ALA A 181 -14.30 -17.44 6.20
C ALA A 181 -14.54 -16.26 7.15
N ALA A 182 -13.73 -15.20 7.05
CA ALA A 182 -13.83 -13.98 7.85
C ALA A 182 -14.50 -12.82 7.10
N GLN A 183 -15.12 -13.10 5.94
CA GLN A 183 -15.45 -12.11 4.91
C GLN A 183 -16.43 -11.04 5.40
N ASP A 184 -16.05 -9.78 5.19
CA ASP A 184 -16.98 -8.65 5.14
C ASP A 184 -17.87 -8.82 3.90
N PRO A 185 -19.21 -8.82 4.03
CA PRO A 185 -20.11 -8.99 2.89
C PRO A 185 -19.92 -7.95 1.77
N ASP A 186 -19.25 -6.83 2.06
CA ASP A 186 -18.99 -5.78 1.09
C ASP A 186 -17.66 -5.95 0.32
N VAL A 187 -16.81 -6.92 0.71
CA VAL A 187 -15.56 -7.24 0.01
C VAL A 187 -15.83 -8.29 -1.05
N ARG A 188 -15.47 -8.00 -2.30
CA ARG A 188 -15.57 -8.95 -3.42
C ARG A 188 -14.23 -9.59 -3.70
N ILE A 189 -14.24 -10.90 -3.96
CA ILE A 189 -13.06 -11.66 -4.33
C ILE A 189 -13.11 -11.88 -5.84
N ARG A 190 -12.09 -11.44 -6.56
CA ARG A 190 -12.02 -11.55 -8.02
C ARG A 190 -10.69 -12.14 -8.46
N ASP A 191 -10.73 -13.15 -9.31
CA ASP A 191 -9.52 -13.66 -9.97
C ASP A 191 -9.00 -12.63 -10.99
N VAL A 192 -7.69 -12.48 -11.05
CA VAL A 192 -7.00 -11.55 -11.94
C VAL A 192 -5.92 -12.27 -12.74
N ASP A 193 -5.62 -11.77 -13.93
CA ASP A 193 -4.48 -12.29 -14.68
C ASP A 193 -3.19 -12.02 -13.89
N PRO A 194 -2.30 -13.02 -13.72
CA PRO A 194 -1.04 -12.83 -13.01
C PRO A 194 -0.14 -11.72 -13.59
N ALA A 195 -0.22 -11.45 -14.90
CA ALA A 195 0.52 -10.35 -15.53
C ALA A 195 -0.08 -8.99 -15.18
N ASP A 196 -1.41 -8.88 -15.09
CA ASP A 196 -2.11 -7.67 -14.67
C ASP A 196 -1.87 -7.38 -13.19
N ALA A 197 -1.92 -8.41 -12.33
CA ALA A 197 -1.55 -8.30 -10.92
C ALA A 197 -0.14 -7.75 -10.76
N ARG A 198 0.80 -8.28 -11.57
CA ARG A 198 2.17 -7.79 -11.59
C ARG A 198 2.24 -6.33 -12.04
N ALA A 199 1.64 -5.98 -13.17
CA ALA A 199 1.68 -4.62 -13.71
C ALA A 199 1.12 -3.60 -12.72
N ARG A 200 0.00 -3.91 -12.06
CA ARG A 200 -0.62 -3.05 -11.06
C ARG A 200 0.24 -2.88 -9.81
N LEU A 201 0.81 -3.96 -9.29
CA LEU A 201 1.70 -3.88 -8.14
C LEU A 201 3.02 -3.18 -8.49
N ASP A 202 3.60 -3.40 -9.67
CA ASP A 202 4.79 -2.70 -10.15
C ASP A 202 4.52 -1.18 -10.25
N ALA A 203 3.37 -0.76 -10.79
CA ALA A 203 2.96 0.64 -10.83
C ALA A 203 2.80 1.22 -9.41
N ALA A 204 2.13 0.50 -8.52
CA ALA A 204 1.93 0.91 -7.13
C ALA A 204 3.22 1.00 -6.30
N LEU A 205 4.30 0.38 -6.77
CA LEU A 205 5.63 0.39 -6.17
C LEU A 205 6.58 1.42 -6.79
N ALA A 206 6.22 2.01 -7.93
CA ALA A 206 7.03 2.99 -8.66
C ALA A 206 6.84 4.41 -8.12
N GLU A 207 5.69 4.69 -7.49
CA GLU A 207 5.34 5.99 -6.92
C GLU A 207 6.25 6.42 -5.75
N VAL A 208 6.19 7.72 -5.43
CA VAL A 208 6.99 8.36 -4.37
C VAL A 208 6.90 7.58 -3.04
N ARG A 209 8.06 7.28 -2.44
CA ARG A 209 8.13 6.66 -1.12
C ARG A 209 7.61 7.63 -0.06
N LEU A 210 6.40 7.38 0.42
CA LEU A 210 5.76 8.14 1.49
C LEU A 210 5.86 7.41 2.84
N ASP A 211 7.00 6.76 3.09
CA ASP A 211 7.20 5.97 4.31
C ASP A 211 7.12 6.82 5.58
N ALA A 212 7.45 8.12 5.48
CA ALA A 212 7.38 9.06 6.59
C ALA A 212 5.96 9.33 7.10
N VAL A 213 4.92 9.05 6.30
CA VAL A 213 3.52 9.20 6.71
C VAL A 213 2.84 7.87 7.04
N LEU A 214 3.56 6.75 6.91
CA LEU A 214 3.03 5.46 7.35
C LEU A 214 2.99 5.39 8.88
N PRO A 215 2.04 4.63 9.45
CA PRO A 215 2.06 4.30 10.87
C PRO A 215 3.41 3.70 11.28
N ALA A 216 3.89 4.04 12.48
CA ALA A 216 5.18 3.58 12.97
C ALA A 216 5.27 2.04 13.11
N ASP A 217 4.13 1.36 13.20
CA ASP A 217 3.98 -0.09 13.26
C ASP A 217 3.71 -0.74 11.89
N SER A 218 3.80 0.02 10.80
CA SER A 218 3.62 -0.51 9.44
C SER A 218 4.62 -1.62 9.14
N THR A 219 4.10 -2.74 8.64
CA THR A 219 4.93 -3.87 8.22
C THR A 219 5.49 -3.69 6.81
N TRP A 220 5.08 -2.64 6.11
CA TRP A 220 5.36 -2.44 4.71
C TRP A 220 6.85 -2.44 4.35
N PRO A 221 7.74 -1.73 5.06
CA PRO A 221 9.18 -1.77 4.77
C PRO A 221 9.79 -3.18 4.86
N ALA A 222 9.27 -4.01 5.77
CA ALA A 222 9.74 -5.38 5.98
C ALA A 222 9.28 -6.36 4.90
N HIS A 223 8.25 -6.03 4.12
CA HIS A 223 7.73 -6.90 3.07
C HIS A 223 8.02 -6.38 1.65
N ARG A 224 8.25 -5.08 1.48
CA ARG A 224 8.40 -4.44 0.16
C ARG A 224 9.40 -5.12 -0.76
N ARG A 225 10.59 -5.49 -0.26
CA ARG A 225 11.62 -6.15 -1.09
C ARG A 225 11.28 -7.60 -1.38
N ILE A 226 10.56 -8.27 -0.47
CA ILE A 226 10.01 -9.60 -0.70
C ILE A 226 8.97 -9.54 -1.82
N VAL A 227 8.02 -8.61 -1.74
CA VAL A 227 6.98 -8.41 -2.76
C VAL A 227 7.60 -8.10 -4.13
N ARG A 228 8.54 -7.15 -4.21
CA ARG A 228 9.27 -6.85 -5.47
C ARG A 228 9.96 -8.08 -6.05
N TRP A 229 10.63 -8.86 -5.21
CA TRP A 229 11.23 -10.12 -5.63
C TRP A 229 10.18 -11.14 -6.09
N MET A 230 9.05 -11.29 -5.40
CA MET A 230 7.97 -12.19 -5.82
C MET A 230 7.43 -11.78 -7.20
N LEU A 231 7.14 -10.48 -7.41
CA LEU A 231 6.65 -9.92 -8.67
C LEU A 231 7.59 -10.19 -9.85
N SER A 232 8.89 -10.16 -9.62
CA SER A 232 9.87 -10.48 -10.66
C SER A 232 9.77 -11.93 -11.17
N ARG A 233 9.03 -12.82 -10.49
CA ARG A 233 8.74 -14.19 -10.94
C ARG A 233 7.48 -14.29 -11.79
N PHE A 234 6.59 -13.30 -11.75
CA PHE A 234 5.33 -13.27 -12.49
C PHE A 234 5.55 -12.87 -13.95
N PRO A 235 4.66 -13.24 -14.89
CA PRO A 235 4.73 -12.76 -16.27
C PRO A 235 4.60 -11.23 -16.34
N SER A 236 5.32 -10.60 -17.27
CA SER A 236 5.21 -9.17 -17.56
C SER A 236 4.20 -8.90 -18.68
N GLY A 237 3.84 -7.62 -18.88
CA GLY A 237 3.04 -7.19 -20.03
C GLY A 237 1.53 -7.13 -19.80
N GLY A 238 1.09 -7.20 -18.54
CA GLY A 238 -0.30 -6.96 -18.17
C GLY A 238 -0.67 -5.47 -18.09
N ASP A 239 -1.93 -5.19 -17.80
CA ASP A 239 -2.48 -3.87 -17.57
C ASP A 239 -2.43 -3.49 -16.08
N ALA A 240 -1.92 -2.30 -15.79
CA ALA A 240 -1.82 -1.76 -14.43
C ALA A 240 -3.13 -1.07 -13.98
N ARG A 241 -4.09 -0.84 -14.88
CA ARG A 241 -5.35 -0.18 -14.55
C ARG A 241 -6.17 -1.03 -13.58
N ALA A 242 -6.81 -0.35 -12.62
CA ALA A 242 -7.81 -0.99 -11.78
C ALA A 242 -8.97 -1.48 -12.67
N PRO A 243 -9.35 -2.76 -12.61
CA PRO A 243 -10.46 -3.27 -13.40
C PRO A 243 -11.78 -2.64 -12.94
N GLY A 244 -12.62 -2.32 -13.92
CA GLY A 244 -13.87 -1.58 -13.67
C GLY A 244 -13.68 -0.06 -13.59
N ARG A 245 -12.44 0.45 -13.65
CA ARG A 245 -12.16 1.87 -13.86
C ARG A 245 -12.72 2.30 -15.24
N PRO A 246 -13.55 3.34 -15.33
CA PRO A 246 -13.96 3.92 -16.60
C PRO A 246 -12.74 4.50 -17.34
N ASP A 247 -12.71 4.36 -18.66
CA ASP A 247 -11.62 4.90 -19.49
C ASP A 247 -11.67 6.43 -19.56
N ASP A 248 -12.86 6.98 -19.85
CA ASP A 248 -13.14 8.42 -19.89
C ASP A 248 -14.51 8.68 -19.27
N VAL A 249 -14.58 9.59 -18.30
CA VAL A 249 -15.84 10.01 -17.68
C VAL A 249 -16.19 11.42 -18.15
N ASP A 250 -17.34 11.54 -18.82
CA ASP A 250 -17.93 12.84 -19.15
C ASP A 250 -18.66 13.40 -17.92
N ILE A 251 -18.01 14.34 -17.23
CA ILE A 251 -18.57 15.00 -16.06
C ILE A 251 -19.84 15.78 -16.39
N GLU A 252 -19.94 16.37 -17.58
CA GLU A 252 -21.11 17.14 -17.97
C GLU A 252 -22.33 16.23 -18.15
N GLU A 253 -22.11 15.04 -18.72
CA GLU A 253 -23.14 14.00 -18.82
C GLU A 253 -23.58 13.49 -17.44
N VAL A 254 -22.62 13.18 -16.56
CA VAL A 254 -22.92 12.74 -15.19
C VAL A 254 -23.68 13.83 -14.42
N ALA A 255 -23.27 15.09 -14.54
CA ALA A 255 -23.94 16.22 -13.93
C ALA A 255 -25.36 16.39 -14.48
N ALA A 256 -25.56 16.26 -15.79
CA ALA A 256 -26.89 16.33 -16.40
C ALA A 256 -27.85 15.27 -15.87
N HIS A 257 -27.37 14.02 -15.73
CA HIS A 257 -28.15 12.94 -15.13
C HIS A 257 -28.50 13.21 -13.66
N PHE A 258 -27.53 13.64 -12.85
CA PHE A 258 -27.78 14.02 -11.46
C PHE A 258 -28.83 15.12 -11.37
N LEU A 259 -28.68 16.21 -12.12
CA LEU A 259 -29.58 17.38 -12.12
C LEU A 259 -31.01 17.04 -12.55
N ALA A 260 -31.19 16.05 -13.43
CA ALA A 260 -32.50 15.54 -13.82
C ALA A 260 -33.16 14.66 -12.75
N SER A 261 -32.39 14.12 -11.80
CA SER A 261 -32.88 13.25 -10.74
C SER A 261 -33.65 14.02 -9.65
N PRO A 262 -34.46 13.34 -8.81
CA PRO A 262 -35.10 13.96 -7.65
C PRO A 262 -34.11 14.65 -6.69
N TRP A 263 -32.90 14.11 -6.56
CA TRP A 263 -31.83 14.66 -5.71
C TRP A 263 -31.18 15.90 -6.31
N GLY A 264 -31.15 16.01 -7.65
CA GLY A 264 -30.52 17.14 -8.36
C GLY A 264 -31.39 18.38 -8.53
N ARG A 265 -32.72 18.27 -8.36
CA ARG A 265 -33.66 19.40 -8.55
C ARG A 265 -33.31 20.67 -7.78
N PRO A 266 -32.81 20.63 -6.53
CA PRO A 266 -32.39 21.84 -5.81
C PRO A 266 -31.19 22.56 -6.45
N TRP A 267 -30.40 21.86 -7.27
CA TRP A 267 -29.08 22.25 -7.76
C TRP A 267 -29.08 22.79 -9.20
N THR A 268 -30.25 22.98 -9.82
CA THR A 268 -30.36 23.36 -11.24
C THR A 268 -30.09 24.83 -11.55
N ARG A 269 -29.87 25.68 -10.53
CA ARG A 269 -29.53 27.10 -10.73
C ARG A 269 -28.12 27.21 -11.32
N PRO A 270 -27.84 28.19 -12.20
CA PRO A 270 -26.52 28.30 -12.86
C PRO A 270 -25.32 28.31 -11.90
N SER A 271 -25.37 29.04 -10.78
CA SER A 271 -24.27 29.08 -9.80
C SER A 271 -24.04 27.71 -9.13
N LEU A 272 -25.13 27.03 -8.76
CA LEU A 272 -25.10 25.71 -8.13
C LEU A 272 -24.70 24.59 -9.09
N ARG A 273 -25.05 24.72 -10.38
CA ARG A 273 -24.66 23.73 -11.40
C ARG A 273 -23.15 23.63 -11.54
N ALA A 274 -22.45 24.74 -11.38
CA ALA A 274 -21.01 24.74 -11.51
C ALA A 274 -20.31 24.13 -10.29
N LEU A 275 -20.86 24.36 -9.08
CA LEU A 275 -20.47 23.62 -7.87
C LEU A 275 -20.71 22.10 -8.03
N VAL A 276 -21.78 21.68 -8.70
CA VAL A 276 -22.01 20.26 -9.04
C VAL A 276 -20.87 19.69 -9.87
N CYS A 277 -20.46 20.37 -10.94
CA CYS A 277 -19.35 19.91 -11.77
C CYS A 277 -18.05 19.83 -10.98
N GLU A 278 -17.72 20.85 -10.18
CA GLU A 278 -16.50 20.88 -9.37
C GLU A 278 -16.45 19.73 -8.34
N VAL A 279 -17.56 19.47 -7.64
CA VAL A 279 -17.62 18.34 -6.70
C VAL A 279 -17.49 17.00 -7.43
N LEU A 280 -18.12 16.84 -8.59
CA LEU A 280 -17.99 15.62 -9.41
C LEU A 280 -16.57 15.44 -9.94
N GLU A 281 -15.88 16.51 -10.35
CA GLU A 281 -14.48 16.49 -10.77
C GLU A 281 -13.57 16.05 -9.61
N SER A 282 -13.78 16.60 -8.41
CA SER A 282 -13.08 16.13 -7.19
C SER A 282 -13.43 14.67 -6.86
N GLY A 283 -14.63 14.25 -7.25
CA GLY A 283 -15.14 12.88 -7.22
C GLY A 283 -14.27 11.89 -8.01
N LEU A 284 -13.67 12.31 -9.13
CA LEU A 284 -12.82 11.46 -9.96
C LEU A 284 -11.55 11.00 -9.24
N GLY A 285 -11.07 11.79 -8.28
CA GLY A 285 -9.90 11.47 -7.46
C GLY A 285 -10.17 10.41 -6.39
N ASN A 286 -11.00 9.40 -6.63
CA ASN A 286 -11.21 8.28 -5.70
C ASN A 286 -10.46 7.00 -6.13
N GLY A 287 -9.53 7.13 -7.08
CA GLY A 287 -8.73 6.03 -7.60
C GLY A 287 -9.39 5.16 -8.66
N LEU A 288 -10.71 5.03 -8.61
CA LEU A 288 -11.50 4.39 -9.66
C LEU A 288 -11.85 5.33 -10.80
N GLY A 289 -11.79 6.65 -10.59
CA GLY A 289 -12.30 7.60 -11.57
C GLY A 289 -13.82 7.62 -11.65
N ASP A 290 -14.52 7.20 -10.60
CA ASP A 290 -15.98 7.19 -10.55
C ASP A 290 -16.51 8.36 -9.71
N PRO A 291 -17.03 9.44 -10.32
CA PRO A 291 -17.35 10.68 -9.59
C PRO A 291 -18.56 10.58 -8.66
N LEU A 292 -19.28 9.45 -8.69
CA LEU A 292 -20.49 9.22 -7.90
C LEU A 292 -20.27 8.21 -6.76
N LEU A 293 -19.06 7.64 -6.63
CA LEU A 293 -18.70 6.72 -5.57
C LEU A 293 -17.93 7.46 -4.45
N TRP A 294 -18.64 7.80 -3.37
CA TRP A 294 -18.12 8.65 -2.30
C TRP A 294 -17.90 7.86 -1.01
N ALA A 295 -16.64 7.60 -0.70
CA ALA A 295 -16.25 6.93 0.52
C ALA A 295 -16.06 7.90 1.70
N PRO A 296 -16.13 7.43 2.97
CA PRO A 296 -15.94 8.29 4.14
C PRO A 296 -14.63 9.09 4.16
N HIS A 297 -13.52 8.51 3.71
CA HIS A 297 -12.22 9.20 3.66
C HIS A 297 -12.18 10.26 2.55
N HIS A 298 -12.85 10.03 1.42
CA HIS A 298 -12.89 10.95 0.29
C HIS A 298 -13.74 12.18 0.63
N VAL A 299 -14.85 11.95 1.35
CA VAL A 299 -15.62 13.01 2.00
C VAL A 299 -14.76 13.85 2.94
N ARG A 300 -13.92 13.22 3.77
CA ARG A 300 -12.95 13.95 4.61
C ARG A 300 -12.03 14.79 3.74
N ARG A 301 -11.41 14.21 2.71
CA ARG A 301 -10.42 14.93 1.89
C ARG A 301 -11.03 16.18 1.23
N LEU A 302 -12.27 16.08 0.76
CA LEU A 302 -12.97 17.23 0.17
C LEU A 302 -13.35 18.30 1.20
N LEU A 303 -13.80 17.89 2.40
CA LEU A 303 -14.32 18.79 3.42
C LEU A 303 -13.29 19.20 4.49
N ASP A 304 -12.06 18.70 4.46
CA ASP A 304 -11.03 19.08 5.42
C ASP A 304 -10.29 20.33 4.92
N PRO A 305 -10.45 21.50 5.59
CA PRO A 305 -9.79 22.75 5.19
C PRO A 305 -8.26 22.66 5.20
N GLY A 306 -7.69 21.78 6.03
CA GLY A 306 -6.24 21.58 6.12
C GLY A 306 -5.67 20.71 5.00
N LEU A 307 -6.53 20.07 4.20
CA LEU A 307 -6.17 19.20 3.07
C LEU A 307 -6.63 19.79 1.72
N GLY A 308 -7.27 20.96 1.73
CA GLY A 308 -7.99 21.51 0.59
C GLY A 308 -7.11 21.96 -0.57
N GLY A 309 -7.53 21.57 -1.78
CA GLY A 309 -7.10 22.10 -3.08
C GLY A 309 -8.27 22.63 -3.91
N VAL A 310 -9.37 23.03 -3.25
CA VAL A 310 -10.55 23.65 -3.87
C VAL A 310 -10.22 25.11 -4.15
N ASP A 311 -10.47 25.57 -5.38
CA ASP A 311 -10.23 26.95 -5.75
C ASP A 311 -11.28 27.84 -5.04
N LEU A 312 -10.79 28.63 -4.08
CA LEU A 312 -11.63 29.45 -3.19
C LEU A 312 -12.29 30.62 -3.92
N GLU A 313 -11.97 30.84 -5.19
CA GLU A 313 -12.49 31.95 -5.99
C GLU A 313 -13.87 31.67 -6.62
N SER A 314 -14.50 30.50 -6.40
CA SER A 314 -15.80 30.16 -6.99
C SER A 314 -16.92 29.65 -6.03
N TRP A 315 -18.10 30.24 -6.24
CA TRP A 315 -19.49 29.80 -6.07
C TRP A 315 -19.95 28.98 -4.84
N ASP A 316 -20.88 29.57 -4.06
CA ASP A 316 -21.83 28.89 -3.14
C ASP A 316 -21.21 27.70 -2.35
N ILE A 317 -19.92 27.78 -2.00
CA ILE A 317 -19.12 26.65 -1.50
C ILE A 317 -19.59 26.19 -0.12
N ASP A 318 -20.24 27.08 0.63
CA ASP A 318 -20.95 26.77 1.87
C ASP A 318 -22.06 25.72 1.66
N ARG A 319 -22.56 25.55 0.42
CA ARG A 319 -23.54 24.53 0.06
C ARG A 319 -22.93 23.18 -0.27
N MET A 320 -21.60 23.06 -0.37
CA MET A 320 -20.92 21.81 -0.73
C MET A 320 -21.29 20.63 0.19
N PRO A 321 -21.37 20.76 1.53
CA PRO A 321 -21.80 19.65 2.38
C PRO A 321 -23.25 19.19 2.11
N GLU A 322 -24.15 20.09 1.71
CA GLU A 322 -25.52 19.72 1.35
C GLU A 322 -25.55 18.99 0.02
N LEU A 323 -24.84 19.52 -0.99
CA LEU A 323 -24.69 18.88 -2.29
C LEU A 323 -24.10 17.48 -2.17
N LEU A 324 -23.06 17.32 -1.36
CA LEU A 324 -22.40 16.04 -1.15
C LEU A 324 -23.35 14.99 -0.55
N ARG A 325 -24.27 15.38 0.34
CA ARG A 325 -25.29 14.45 0.86
C ARG A 325 -26.23 13.97 -0.23
N ASP A 326 -26.63 14.84 -1.14
CA ASP A 326 -27.53 14.49 -2.25
C ASP A 326 -26.81 13.65 -3.30
N LEU A 327 -25.56 13.99 -3.63
CA LEU A 327 -24.70 13.21 -4.52
C LEU A 327 -24.40 11.82 -3.95
N ILE A 328 -24.10 11.70 -2.65
CA ILE A 328 -23.91 10.39 -1.99
C ILE A 328 -25.18 9.54 -2.16
N ARG A 329 -26.36 10.08 -1.84
CA ARG A 329 -27.61 9.31 -1.93
C ARG A 329 -27.94 8.91 -3.37
N TYR A 330 -27.77 9.82 -4.32
CA TYR A 330 -27.95 9.55 -5.73
C TYR A 330 -26.94 8.51 -6.24
N GLY A 331 -25.65 8.80 -6.12
CA GLY A 331 -24.57 7.99 -6.66
C GLY A 331 -24.51 6.59 -6.06
N HIS A 332 -24.73 6.46 -4.75
CA HIS A 332 -24.78 5.16 -4.08
C HIS A 332 -26.03 4.35 -4.46
N GLY A 333 -27.16 5.04 -4.70
CA GLY A 333 -28.37 4.42 -5.23
C GLY A 333 -28.15 3.84 -6.63
N GLU A 334 -27.55 4.62 -7.53
CA GLU A 334 -27.21 4.18 -8.90
C GLU A 334 -26.23 3.00 -8.91
N ARG A 335 -25.35 2.89 -7.90
CA ARG A 335 -24.40 1.77 -7.73
C ARG A 335 -24.95 0.60 -6.92
N ALA A 336 -26.19 0.70 -6.44
CA ALA A 336 -26.83 -0.29 -5.58
C ALA A 336 -25.98 -0.65 -4.34
N LEU A 337 -25.32 0.34 -3.73
CA LEU A 337 -24.56 0.14 -2.49
C LEU A 337 -25.49 -0.18 -1.32
N ARG A 338 -25.00 -0.98 -0.38
CA ARG A 338 -25.71 -1.32 0.85
C ARG A 338 -26.00 -0.05 1.67
N PRO A 339 -27.19 0.10 2.29
CA PRO A 339 -27.54 1.30 3.05
C PRO A 339 -26.51 1.70 4.13
N GLY A 340 -25.91 0.72 4.81
CA GLY A 340 -24.90 0.98 5.84
C GLY A 340 -23.63 1.69 5.33
N LEU A 341 -23.27 1.50 4.05
CA LEU A 341 -22.15 2.19 3.41
C LEU A 341 -22.51 3.65 3.10
N THR A 342 -23.72 3.87 2.57
CA THR A 342 -24.27 5.22 2.38
C THR A 342 -24.33 5.98 3.70
N ASP A 343 -24.82 5.35 4.77
CA ASP A 343 -24.86 5.96 6.10
C ASP A 343 -23.45 6.29 6.63
N ALA A 344 -22.44 5.48 6.32
CA ALA A 344 -21.07 5.75 6.70
C ALA A 344 -20.51 7.00 6.03
N SER A 345 -20.75 7.15 4.72
CA SER A 345 -20.33 8.35 3.98
C SER A 345 -21.10 9.60 4.43
N LEU A 346 -22.41 9.49 4.68
CA LEU A 346 -23.20 10.60 5.23
C LEU A 346 -22.73 11.02 6.62
N ARG A 347 -22.39 10.07 7.50
CA ARG A 347 -21.78 10.38 8.82
C ARG A 347 -20.43 11.09 8.68
N ALA A 348 -19.65 10.78 7.64
CA ALA A 348 -18.42 11.51 7.37
C ALA A 348 -18.72 12.97 6.99
N VAL A 349 -19.77 13.23 6.21
CA VAL A 349 -20.20 14.61 5.92
C VAL A 349 -20.55 15.33 7.20
N ASP A 350 -21.34 14.72 8.07
CA ASP A 350 -21.75 15.32 9.35
C ASP A 350 -20.55 15.62 10.26
N ARG A 351 -19.52 14.77 10.21
CA ARG A 351 -18.28 14.93 10.99
C ARG A 351 -17.43 16.10 10.51
N TRP A 352 -17.30 16.30 9.20
CA TRP A 352 -16.33 17.25 8.62
C TRP A 352 -16.94 18.59 8.21
N ALA A 353 -18.24 18.64 7.91
CA ALA A 353 -18.94 19.86 7.51
C ALA A 353 -18.80 21.03 8.50
N PRO A 354 -18.83 20.86 9.85
CA PRO A 354 -18.75 22.00 10.76
C PRO A 354 -17.41 22.75 10.67
N ALA A 355 -16.30 22.02 10.57
CA ALA A 355 -14.96 22.60 10.43
C ALA A 355 -14.82 23.28 9.06
N PHE A 356 -15.29 22.60 8.01
CA PHE A 356 -15.35 23.14 6.66
C PHE A 356 -16.06 24.49 6.57
N LEU A 357 -17.30 24.55 7.05
CA LEU A 357 -18.12 25.75 7.02
C LEU A 357 -17.56 26.89 7.87
N THR A 358 -16.77 26.57 8.90
CA THR A 358 -16.08 27.58 9.69
C THR A 358 -14.95 28.20 8.89
N ALA A 359 -14.10 27.38 8.26
CA ALA A 359 -13.03 27.87 7.39
C ALA A 359 -13.57 28.69 6.21
N VAL A 360 -14.65 28.24 5.56
CA VAL A 360 -15.30 29.00 4.47
C VAL A 360 -15.74 30.39 4.90
N ARG A 361 -16.28 30.54 6.13
CA ARG A 361 -16.64 31.86 6.66
C ARG A 361 -15.41 32.73 6.90
N GLU A 362 -14.35 32.17 7.47
CA GLU A 362 -13.09 32.88 7.71
C GLU A 362 -12.45 33.37 6.40
N TRP A 363 -12.45 32.54 5.35
CA TRP A 363 -11.95 32.94 4.03
C TRP A 363 -12.77 34.07 3.40
N GLY A 364 -14.10 34.04 3.54
CA GLY A 364 -14.98 35.10 3.05
C GLY A 364 -14.76 36.45 3.73
N ASP A 365 -14.40 36.44 5.01
CA ASP A 365 -14.06 37.64 5.79
C ASP A 365 -12.69 38.21 5.37
N GLU A 366 -11.71 37.37 5.03
CA GLU A 366 -10.38 37.79 4.56
C GLU A 366 -10.40 38.40 3.15
N VAL A 367 -11.27 37.94 2.25
CA VAL A 367 -11.43 38.49 0.88
C VAL A 367 -12.21 39.81 0.88
N SER A 368 -13.02 40.06 1.92
CA SER A 368 -13.84 41.27 2.05
C SER A 368 -13.14 42.43 2.80
N ALA A 369 -11.96 42.18 3.37
CA ALA A 369 -11.13 43.13 4.12
C ALA A 369 -10.00 43.69 3.23
#